data_AF-H2Z5X3-F1
#
_entry.id   AF-H2Z5X3-F1
#
_cell.length_a   1.000
_cell.length_b   1.000
_cell.length_c   1.000
_cell.angle_alpha   90.00
_cell.angle_beta   90.00
_cell.angle_gamma   90.00
#
_symmetry.space_group_name_H-M   'P 1'
#
loop_
_entity.id
_entity.type
_entity.pdbx_description
1 polymer ?
#
loop_
_entity_poly.entity_id
_entity_poly.type
_entity_poly.pdbx_seq_one_letter_code
_entity_poly.pdbx_strand_id
1 'polypeptide(L)'
;MIIILTEDYIKDRWARFEAEQGLINMMNSRTKLIFITTKGVNKAMRNSMNFPRGLSDALKVARTIKWKPSMDEKQFQAAVACALPNLQPRNSAEDTQLTTV
;
A
#
# COMPACT_ATOMS: atom_id res chain seq x y z
N MET A 1 -0.71 -4.97 3.97
CA MET A 1 -0.69 -3.77 4.83
C MET A 1 -0.77 -2.54 3.93
N ILE A 2 -1.60 -1.55 4.28
CA ILE A 2 -1.75 -0.30 3.52
C ILE A 2 -1.17 0.83 4.37
N ILE A 3 -0.29 1.65 3.79
CA ILE A 3 0.28 2.84 4.43
C ILE A 3 -0.10 4.06 3.60
N ILE A 4 -0.74 5.05 4.22
CA ILE A 4 -1.10 6.31 3.58
C ILE A 4 -0.02 7.33 3.91
N LEU A 5 0.81 7.64 2.92
CA LEU A 5 1.85 8.66 3.03
C LEU A 5 1.27 10.01 2.60
N THR A 6 1.23 10.93 3.55
CA THR A 6 0.95 12.36 3.35
C THR A 6 2.18 13.18 3.77
N GLU A 7 2.23 14.46 3.39
CA GLU A 7 3.33 15.33 3.84
C GLU A 7 3.43 15.42 5.37
N ASP A 8 2.29 15.40 6.06
CA ASP A 8 2.24 15.46 7.52
C ASP A 8 2.61 14.12 8.16
N TYR A 9 2.21 13.00 7.54
CA TYR A 9 2.65 11.67 7.96
C TYR A 9 4.19 11.57 7.94
N ILE A 10 4.86 12.12 6.90
CA ILE A 10 6.32 12.08 6.82
C ILE A 10 7.02 12.91 7.93
N LYS A 11 6.34 13.90 8.51
CA LYS A 11 6.89 14.75 9.57
C LYS A 11 6.64 14.18 10.97
N ASP A 12 5.66 13.29 11.11
CA ASP A 12 5.29 12.69 12.39
C ASP A 12 6.30 11.60 12.82
N ARG A 13 6.67 11.61 14.12
CA ARG A 13 7.54 10.59 14.73
C ARG A 13 6.85 9.24 14.82
N TRP A 14 5.54 9.20 15.06
CA TRP A 14 4.81 7.93 15.19
C TRP A 14 4.72 7.20 13.84
N ALA A 15 4.43 7.95 12.79
CA ALA A 15 4.42 7.50 11.41
C ALA A 15 5.75 6.84 10.97
N ARG A 16 6.90 7.32 11.48
CA ARG A 16 8.20 6.69 11.22
C ARG A 16 8.23 5.25 11.75
N PHE A 17 7.81 5.05 13.00
CA PHE A 17 7.84 3.72 13.62
C PHE A 17 6.93 2.74 12.87
N GLU A 18 5.72 3.18 12.49
CA GLU A 18 4.81 2.39 11.68
C GLU A 18 5.40 2.01 10.32
N ALA A 19 6.06 2.97 9.65
CA ALA A 19 6.74 2.70 8.38
C ALA A 19 7.89 1.70 8.55
N GLU A 20 8.69 1.80 9.61
CA GLU A 20 9.76 0.83 9.91
C GLU A 20 9.21 -0.57 10.15
N GLN A 21 8.17 -0.71 10.99
CA GLN A 21 7.51 -2.00 11.24
C GLN A 21 6.91 -2.57 9.96
N GLY A 22 6.28 -1.73 9.13
CA GLY A 22 5.75 -2.16 7.83
C GLY A 22 6.84 -2.73 6.92
N LEU A 23 7.99 -2.06 6.83
CA LEU A 23 9.13 -2.52 6.04
C LEU A 23 9.71 -3.83 6.56
N ILE A 24 9.87 -3.96 7.87
CA ILE A 24 10.33 -5.19 8.52
C ILE A 24 9.39 -6.36 8.20
N ASN A 25 8.07 -6.15 8.29
CA ASN A 25 7.07 -7.15 7.96
C ASN A 25 7.08 -7.50 6.46
N MET A 26 7.31 -6.54 5.57
CA MET A 26 7.47 -6.84 4.14
C MET A 26 8.66 -7.78 3.89
N MET A 27 9.78 -7.53 4.55
CA MET A 27 11.00 -8.33 4.41
C MET A 27 10.86 -9.72 5.04
N ASN A 28 10.31 -9.80 6.25
CA ASN A 28 10.32 -11.03 7.05
C ASN A 28 9.14 -11.96 6.74
N SER A 29 7.94 -11.42 6.51
CA SER A 29 6.71 -12.21 6.35
C SER A 29 6.13 -12.20 4.94
N ARG A 30 6.93 -11.77 3.93
CA ARG A 30 6.51 -11.58 2.52
C ARG A 30 5.21 -10.77 2.40
N THR A 31 4.93 -9.93 3.38
CA THR A 31 3.69 -9.17 3.44
C THR A 31 3.73 -8.10 2.37
N LYS A 32 2.76 -8.11 1.46
CA LYS A 32 2.67 -7.10 0.41
C LYS A 32 2.25 -5.76 1.03
N LEU A 33 3.10 -4.76 0.86
CA LEU A 33 2.82 -3.37 1.21
C LEU A 33 2.17 -2.67 0.01
N ILE A 34 1.15 -1.87 0.31
CA ILE A 34 0.57 -0.92 -0.63
C ILE A 34 0.75 0.46 -0.04
N PHE A 35 1.38 1.35 -0.82
CA PHE A 35 1.52 2.74 -0.44
C PHE A 35 0.47 3.58 -1.17
N ILE A 36 -0.21 4.46 -0.44
CA ILE A 36 -1.03 5.52 -1.03
C ILE A 36 -0.28 6.82 -0.79
N THR A 37 0.07 7.53 -1.85
CA THR A 37 0.88 8.76 -1.76
C THR A 37 0.07 9.95 -2.25
N THR A 38 0.16 11.06 -1.53
CA THR A 38 -0.37 12.36 -1.99
C THR A 38 0.71 13.17 -2.69
N LYS A 39 0.30 14.27 -3.36
CA LYS A 39 1.25 15.24 -3.92
C LYS A 39 2.13 15.79 -2.79
N GLY A 40 3.45 15.86 -3.04
CA GLY A 40 4.40 16.45 -2.09
C GLY A 40 5.15 15.44 -1.20
N VAL A 41 4.68 14.21 -1.07
CA VAL A 41 5.35 13.16 -0.28
C VAL A 41 6.81 12.97 -0.68
N ASN A 42 7.11 12.89 -1.98
CA ASN A 42 8.50 12.74 -2.46
C ASN A 42 9.40 13.92 -2.05
N LYS A 43 8.84 15.14 -1.99
CA LYS A 43 9.57 16.33 -1.55
C LYS A 43 9.76 16.31 -0.04
N ALA A 44 8.72 15.96 0.72
CA ALA A 44 8.79 15.81 2.17
C ALA A 44 9.81 14.74 2.59
N MET A 45 9.84 13.60 1.89
CA MET A 45 10.80 12.51 2.11
C MET A 45 12.24 12.94 1.90
N ARG A 46 12.54 13.72 0.85
CA ARG A 46 13.90 14.25 0.60
C ARG A 46 14.38 15.20 1.69
N ASN A 47 13.44 15.93 2.30
CA ASN A 47 13.75 16.91 3.34
C ASN A 47 13.73 16.29 4.76
N SER A 48 13.23 15.06 4.90
CA SER A 48 13.16 14.37 6.19
C SER A 48 14.42 13.54 6.40
N MET A 49 15.34 14.03 7.24
CA MET A 49 16.55 13.28 7.65
C MET A 49 16.24 12.01 8.47
N ASN A 50 15.01 11.91 9.00
CA ASN A 50 14.66 10.92 10.02
C ASN A 50 13.76 9.80 9.51
N PHE A 51 13.39 9.79 8.23
CA PHE A 51 12.53 8.73 7.68
C PHE A 51 13.36 7.50 7.26
N PRO A 52 12.80 6.28 7.30
CA PRO A 52 13.58 5.06 7.11
C PRO A 52 14.21 5.02 5.71
N ARG A 53 15.52 4.77 5.64
CA ARG A 53 16.26 4.75 4.35
C ARG A 53 15.65 3.76 3.35
N GLY A 54 15.15 2.63 3.85
CA GLY A 54 14.51 1.60 3.04
C GLY A 54 13.14 1.99 2.47
N LEU A 55 12.49 3.07 2.95
CA LEU A 55 11.18 3.45 2.44
C LEU A 55 11.22 3.93 1.00
N SER A 56 12.27 4.67 0.61
CA SER A 56 12.40 5.14 -0.77
C SER A 56 12.57 3.99 -1.76
N ASP A 57 13.23 2.91 -1.35
CA ASP A 57 13.40 1.73 -2.19
C ASP A 57 12.14 0.85 -2.16
N ALA A 58 11.49 0.73 -1.00
CA ALA A 58 10.20 0.08 -0.90
C ALA A 58 9.14 0.77 -1.78
N LEU A 59 9.12 2.10 -1.88
CA LEU A 59 8.21 2.82 -2.77
C LEU A 59 8.43 2.51 -4.26
N LYS A 60 9.64 2.11 -4.66
CA LYS A 60 9.94 1.68 -6.04
C LYS A 60 9.47 0.26 -6.32
N VAL A 61 9.51 -0.61 -5.30
CA VAL A 61 9.26 -2.05 -5.44
C VAL A 61 7.81 -2.42 -5.08
N ALA A 62 7.23 -1.72 -4.11
CA ALA A 62 5.87 -1.93 -3.65
C ALA A 62 4.84 -1.27 -4.56
N ARG A 63 3.60 -1.77 -4.52
CA ARG A 63 2.51 -1.17 -5.29
C ARG A 63 2.15 0.18 -4.67
N THR A 64 2.29 1.23 -5.47
CA THR A 64 2.05 2.60 -5.03
C THR A 64 0.90 3.22 -5.81
N ILE A 65 -0.13 3.65 -5.10
CA ILE A 65 -1.24 4.43 -5.62
C ILE A 65 -0.90 5.91 -5.42
N LYS A 66 -0.99 6.70 -6.50
CA LYS A 66 -0.83 8.15 -6.44
C LYS A 66 -2.20 8.79 -6.36
N TRP A 67 -2.61 9.17 -5.15
CA TRP A 67 -3.88 9.84 -4.93
C TRP A 67 -3.82 11.29 -5.43
N LYS A 68 -4.91 11.74 -6.05
CA LYS A 68 -5.08 13.11 -6.54
C LYS A 68 -6.45 13.64 -6.08
N PRO A 69 -6.58 14.93 -5.73
CA PRO A 69 -7.86 15.52 -5.34
C PRO A 69 -8.95 15.41 -6.43
N SER A 70 -8.57 15.35 -7.70
CA SER A 70 -9.48 15.21 -8.84
C SER A 70 -9.92 13.76 -9.10
N MET A 71 -9.42 12.80 -8.32
CA MET A 71 -9.74 11.38 -8.51
C MET A 71 -11.11 11.12 -7.92
N ASP A 72 -12.06 10.70 -8.75
CA ASP A 72 -13.37 10.27 -8.27
C ASP A 72 -13.28 8.92 -7.54
N GLU A 73 -14.35 8.55 -6.85
CA GLU A 73 -14.40 7.32 -6.07
C GLU A 73 -14.15 6.06 -6.93
N LYS A 74 -14.70 6.01 -8.15
CA LYS A 74 -14.56 4.85 -9.04
C LYS A 74 -13.12 4.68 -9.51
N GLN A 75 -12.45 5.79 -9.85
CA GLN A 75 -11.04 5.80 -10.23
C GLN A 75 -10.15 5.34 -9.09
N PHE A 76 -10.44 5.80 -7.86
CA PHE A 76 -9.68 5.38 -6.69
C PHE A 76 -9.91 3.90 -6.37
N GLN A 77 -11.16 3.43 -6.39
CA GLN A 77 -11.49 2.02 -6.20
C GLN A 77 -10.78 1.12 -7.24
N ALA A 78 -10.75 1.53 -8.51
CA ALA A 78 -10.03 0.80 -9.56
C ALA A 78 -8.51 0.74 -9.30
N ALA A 79 -7.92 1.84 -8.84
CA ALA A 79 -6.50 1.89 -8.48
C ALA A 79 -6.18 0.99 -7.28
N VAL A 80 -7.06 0.97 -6.28
CA VAL A 80 -6.96 0.08 -5.11
C VAL A 80 -7.11 -1.39 -5.49
N ALA A 81 -8.10 -1.73 -6.31
CA ALA A 81 -8.31 -3.08 -6.82
C ALA A 81 -7.13 -3.58 -7.65
N CYS A 82 -6.49 -2.69 -8.42
CA CYS A 82 -5.26 -3.02 -9.14
C CYS A 82 -4.06 -3.19 -8.19
N ALA A 83 -3.95 -2.40 -7.12
CA ALA A 83 -2.84 -2.49 -6.18
C ALA A 83 -2.94 -3.69 -5.23
N LEU A 84 -4.16 -4.14 -4.93
CA LEU A 84 -4.41 -5.38 -4.19
C LEU A 84 -4.21 -6.55 -5.17
N PRO A 85 -3.25 -7.46 -4.94
CA PRO A 85 -3.16 -8.66 -5.76
C PRO A 85 -4.42 -9.46 -5.51
N ASN A 86 -5.13 -9.83 -6.60
CA ASN A 86 -6.33 -10.67 -6.63
C ASN A 86 -6.75 -11.12 -5.23
N LEU A 87 -7.60 -10.32 -4.58
CA LEU A 87 -8.35 -10.71 -3.37
C LEU A 87 -9.38 -11.79 -3.73
N GLN A 88 -9.04 -12.72 -4.63
CA GLN A 88 -9.81 -13.93 -4.77
C GLN A 88 -9.29 -14.86 -3.67
N PRO A 89 -10.09 -15.15 -2.63
CA PRO A 89 -9.83 -16.33 -1.85
C PRO A 89 -9.82 -17.49 -2.84
N ARG A 90 -8.79 -18.33 -2.80
CA ARG A 90 -8.71 -19.56 -3.59
C ARG A 90 -9.77 -20.61 -3.15
N ASN A 91 -10.90 -20.17 -2.60
CA ASN A 91 -11.95 -21.00 -2.03
C ASN A 91 -13.32 -20.41 -2.43
N SER A 92 -13.66 -20.45 -3.72
CA SER A 92 -15.05 -20.37 -4.22
C SER A 92 -15.16 -21.12 -5.54
N ALA A 93 -14.52 -22.29 -5.60
CA ALA A 93 -14.54 -23.20 -6.73
C ALA A 93 -14.82 -24.64 -6.26
N GLU A 94 -15.72 -24.78 -5.28
CA GLU A 94 -16.45 -26.00 -4.91
C GLU A 94 -17.76 -25.42 -4.34
N ASP A 95 -18.81 -25.24 -5.14
CA ASP A 95 -19.83 -26.27 -5.36
C ASP A 95 -20.47 -26.11 -6.74
N THR A 96 -19.90 -26.79 -7.74
CA THR A 96 -20.70 -27.27 -8.87
C THR A 96 -20.35 -28.73 -9.08
N GLN A 97 -21.10 -29.62 -8.43
CA GLN A 97 -21.75 -30.81 -9.02
C GLN A 97 -22.14 -31.80 -7.92
N LEU A 98 -23.41 -32.22 -7.94
CA LEU A 98 -24.05 -33.47 -7.48
C LEU A 98 -25.50 -33.09 -7.07
N THR A 99 -26.58 -33.56 -7.70
CA THR A 99 -26.79 -34.83 -8.40
C THR A 99 -28.07 -34.72 -9.25
N THR A 100 -28.03 -35.27 -10.46
CA THR A 100 -29.19 -35.71 -11.24
C THR A 100 -29.84 -36.90 -10.55
N VAL A 101 -31.13 -36.81 -10.20
CA VAL A 101 -32.04 -37.98 -10.16
C VAL A 101 -33.42 -37.55 -10.63
#